data_AF-A0A809MYX6-F1
#
_entry.id   AF-A0A809MYX6-F1
#
_cell.length_a   1.000
_cell.length_b   1.000
_cell.length_c   1.000
_cell.angle_alpha   90.00
_cell.angle_beta   90.00
_cell.angle_gamma   90.00
#
_symmetry.space_group_name_H-M   'P 1'
#
loop_
_entity.id
_entity.type
_entity.pdbx_description
1 polymer ?
#
loop_
_entity_poly.entity_id
_entity_poly.type
_entity_poly.pdbx_seq_one_letter_code
_entity_poly.pdbx_strand_id
1 'polypeptide(L)'
;MLHQAGVTVRPSFVTGDRQTILGLVRTGQGICFMPQYSWAGTDVSGTVGYHFAPERVFRDIYLSASEATMRLPYRREIAETIQQYFADLVAG
;
A
#
# COMPACT_ATOMS: atom_id res chain seq x y z
N MET A 1 1.12 -13.75 6.63
CA MET A 1 2.47 -13.36 7.10
C MET A 1 2.57 -13.37 8.63
N LEU A 2 2.00 -12.43 9.39
CA LEU A 2 2.15 -12.43 10.87
C LEU A 2 1.48 -13.63 11.55
N HIS A 3 0.26 -13.97 11.16
CA HIS A 3 -0.43 -15.15 11.69
C HIS A 3 0.31 -16.46 11.37
N GLN A 4 0.91 -16.55 10.18
CA GLN A 4 1.75 -17.69 9.77
C GLN A 4 3.06 -17.77 10.57
N ALA A 5 3.56 -16.64 11.07
CA ALA A 5 4.69 -16.57 11.98
C ALA A 5 4.31 -16.80 13.46
N GLY A 6 3.08 -17.25 13.74
CA GLY A 6 2.56 -17.46 15.09
C GLY A 6 2.24 -16.18 15.86
N VAL A 7 2.35 -15.01 15.22
CA VAL A 7 2.03 -13.71 15.82
C VAL A 7 0.54 -13.41 15.63
N THR A 8 -0.19 -13.33 16.74
CA THR A 8 -1.60 -12.94 16.73
C THR A 8 -1.70 -11.43 16.94
N VAL A 9 -2.10 -10.70 15.91
CA VAL A 9 -2.42 -9.26 16.00
C VAL A 9 -3.92 -9.10 16.17
N ARG A 10 -4.34 -8.46 17.26
CA ARG A 10 -5.74 -8.09 17.48
C ARG A 10 -5.89 -6.58 17.23
N PRO A 11 -6.49 -6.16 16.10
CA PRO A 11 -6.67 -4.74 15.85
C PRO A 11 -7.69 -4.15 16.83
N SER A 12 -7.36 -3.01 17.43
CA SER A 12 -8.30 -2.22 18.24
C SER A 12 -9.29 -1.42 17.39
N PHE A 13 -8.92 -1.16 16.13
CA PHE A 13 -9.71 -0.41 15.15
C PHE A 13 -9.35 -0.86 13.72
N VAL A 14 -10.33 -0.91 12.82
CA VAL A 14 -10.15 -1.32 11.41
C VAL A 14 -10.91 -0.36 10.51
N THR A 15 -10.22 0.22 9.53
CA THR A 15 -10.82 1.05 8.48
C THR A 15 -10.02 0.93 7.18
N GLY A 16 -10.65 1.25 6.05
CA GLY A 16 -9.97 1.45 4.77
C GLY A 16 -9.55 2.90 4.51
N ASP A 17 -9.99 3.85 5.35
CA ASP A 17 -9.68 5.27 5.17
C ASP A 17 -8.30 5.64 5.71
N ARG A 18 -7.43 6.11 4.81
CA ARG A 18 -6.02 6.41 5.09
C ARG A 18 -5.87 7.62 6.02
N GLN A 19 -6.72 8.63 5.83
CA GLN A 19 -6.66 9.87 6.61
C GLN A 19 -7.02 9.62 8.08
N THR A 20 -8.06 8.82 8.32
CA THR A 20 -8.44 8.37 9.66
C THR A 20 -7.30 7.60 10.33
N ILE A 21 -6.68 6.65 9.63
CA ILE A 21 -5.55 5.88 10.18
C ILE A 21 -4.41 6.81 10.58
N LEU A 22 -3.99 7.73 9.70
CA LEU A 22 -2.90 8.66 10.01
C LEU A 22 -3.26 9.62 11.14
N GLY A 23 -4.50 10.11 11.21
CA GLY A 23 -4.96 10.94 12.32
C GLY A 23 -4.85 10.22 13.68
N LEU A 24 -5.23 8.94 13.73
CA LEU A 24 -5.09 8.12 14.94
C LEU A 24 -3.62 7.91 15.34
N VAL A 25 -2.74 7.61 14.38
CA VAL A 25 -1.31 7.43 14.65
C VAL A 25 -0.67 8.73 15.13
N ARG A 26 -0.95 9.86 14.46
CA ARG A 26 -0.42 11.19 14.83
C ARG A 26 -0.86 11.66 16.21
N THR A 27 -2.05 11.26 16.65
CA THR A 27 -2.58 11.57 17.99
C THR A 27 -2.16 10.56 19.06
N GLY A 28 -1.26 9.62 18.73
CA GLY A 28 -0.70 8.66 19.67
C GLY A 28 -1.65 7.53 20.08
N GLN A 29 -2.74 7.30 19.32
CA GLN A 29 -3.72 6.25 19.64
C GLN A 29 -3.25 4.83 19.30
N GLY A 30 -2.10 4.70 18.61
CA GLY A 30 -1.49 3.41 18.34
C GLY A 30 -0.56 3.41 17.14
N ILE A 31 -0.30 2.22 16.61
CA ILE A 31 0.51 1.96 15.43
C ILE A 31 -0.34 1.34 14.31
N CYS A 32 0.09 1.50 13.06
CA CYS A 32 -0.59 0.91 11.91
C CYS A 32 0.41 0.26 10.95
N PHE A 33 -0.09 -0.59 10.05
CA PHE A 33 0.66 -1.05 8.88
C PHE A 33 0.47 -0.05 7.74
N MET A 34 1.57 0.55 7.30
CA MET A 34 1.57 1.55 6.22
C MET A 34 2.26 1.00 4.97
N PRO A 35 1.52 0.63 3.92
CA PRO A 35 2.11 0.18 2.66
C PRO A 35 2.58 1.37 1.81
N GLN A 36 3.90 1.54 1.72
CA GLN A 36 4.60 2.68 1.10
C GLN A 36 4.02 3.10 -0.26
N TYR A 37 3.95 2.20 -1.23
CA TYR A 37 3.60 2.55 -2.62
C TYR A 37 2.10 2.72 -2.87
N SER A 38 1.23 2.03 -2.11
CA SER A 38 -0.23 2.19 -2.30
C SER A 38 -0.79 3.44 -1.62
N TRP A 39 0.02 4.12 -0.82
CA TRP A 39 -0.32 5.39 -0.17
C TRP A 39 0.48 6.55 -0.78
N ALA A 40 0.95 6.40 -2.04
CA ALA A 40 1.64 7.47 -2.77
C ALA A 40 0.88 8.79 -2.70
N GLY A 41 1.61 9.89 -2.43
CA GLY A 41 1.05 11.24 -2.29
C GLY A 41 0.30 11.50 -0.98
N THR A 42 0.22 10.54 -0.07
CA THR A 42 -0.38 10.78 1.26
C THR A 42 0.62 11.53 2.14
N ASP A 43 0.20 12.63 2.75
CA ASP A 43 1.01 13.33 3.75
C ASP A 43 1.16 12.45 5.00
N VAL A 44 2.39 11.99 5.24
CA VAL A 44 2.77 11.16 6.40
C VAL A 44 3.58 11.95 7.44
N SER A 45 3.64 13.28 7.32
CA SER A 45 4.33 14.14 8.28
C SER A 45 3.83 13.88 9.72
N GLY A 46 4.74 13.98 10.69
CA GLY A 46 4.42 13.67 12.09
C GLY A 46 4.23 12.17 12.39
N THR A 47 4.56 11.28 11.45
CA THR A 47 4.65 9.84 11.70
C THR A 47 6.06 9.33 11.41
N VAL A 48 6.43 8.20 12.03
CA VAL A 48 7.72 7.54 11.80
C VAL A 48 7.46 6.11 11.33
N GLY A 49 8.03 5.77 10.18
CA GLY A 49 8.01 4.40 9.67
C GLY A 49 9.04 3.54 10.39
N TYR A 50 8.61 2.40 10.93
CA TYR A 50 9.48 1.39 11.49
C TYR A 50 9.37 0.09 10.70
N HIS A 51 10.49 -0.63 10.60
CA HIS A 51 10.53 -1.98 10.07
C HIS A 51 10.75 -2.97 11.21
N PHE A 52 9.73 -3.76 11.53
CA PHE A 52 9.75 -4.70 12.68
C PHE A 52 9.87 -6.17 12.27
N ALA A 53 9.86 -6.47 10.98
CA ALA A 53 10.05 -7.84 10.52
C ALA A 53 11.55 -8.15 10.35
N PRO A 54 11.97 -9.42 10.47
CA PRO A 54 13.36 -9.81 10.19
C PRO A 54 13.76 -9.49 8.75
N GLU A 55 12.79 -9.54 7.84
CA GLU A 55 12.93 -9.25 6.43
C GLU A 55 11.84 -8.28 5.96
N ARG A 56 12.14 -7.52 4.91
CA ARG A 56 11.17 -6.61 4.30
C ARG A 56 9.95 -7.37 3.80
N VAL A 57 8.77 -6.93 4.26
CA VAL A 57 7.49 -7.51 3.86
C VAL A 57 6.98 -6.77 2.64
N PHE A 58 6.82 -7.50 1.55
CA PHE A 58 6.27 -6.97 0.30
C PHE A 58 4.89 -7.52 0.01
N ARG A 59 4.12 -6.79 -0.79
CA ARG A 59 2.86 -7.24 -1.37
C ARG A 59 2.82 -6.82 -2.84
N ASP A 60 2.22 -7.66 -3.66
CA ASP A 60 1.97 -7.32 -5.06
C ASP A 60 0.80 -6.34 -5.16
N ILE A 61 0.90 -5.43 -6.13
CA ILE A 61 -0.18 -4.53 -6.54
C ILE A 61 -0.54 -4.91 -7.98
N TYR A 62 -1.78 -5.32 -8.20
CA TYR A 62 -2.24 -5.82 -9.49
C TYR A 62 -3.08 -4.79 -10.22
N LEU A 63 -2.78 -4.56 -11.50
CA LEU A 63 -3.68 -3.89 -12.43
C LEU A 63 -4.60 -4.94 -13.06
N SER A 64 -5.87 -4.94 -12.67
CA SER A 64 -6.85 -5.92 -13.15
C SER A 64 -7.72 -5.33 -14.27
N ALA A 65 -7.80 -6.04 -15.39
CA ALA A 65 -8.67 -5.70 -16.52
C ALA A 65 -9.16 -6.98 -17.22
N SER A 66 -10.34 -6.93 -17.83
CA SER A 66 -10.83 -8.05 -18.64
C SER A 66 -10.07 -8.14 -19.96
N GLU A 67 -9.93 -9.34 -20.51
CA GLU A 67 -9.29 -9.54 -21.82
C GLU A 67 -10.01 -8.74 -22.91
N ALA A 68 -11.35 -8.72 -22.89
CA ALA A 68 -12.17 -7.98 -23.85
C ALA A 68 -11.84 -6.48 -23.87
N THR A 69 -11.66 -5.87 -22.68
CA THR A 69 -11.31 -4.45 -22.57
C THR A 69 -9.89 -4.15 -23.03
N MET A 70 -8.96 -5.10 -22.90
CA MET A 70 -7.55 -4.93 -23.29
C MET A 70 -7.32 -5.04 -24.81
N ARG A 71 -8.33 -5.42 -25.59
CA ARG A 71 -8.28 -5.42 -27.06
C ARG A 71 -8.34 -4.01 -27.66
N LEU A 72 -8.81 -3.03 -26.88
CA LEU A 72 -8.85 -1.63 -27.31
C LEU A 72 -7.43 -1.02 -27.18
N PRO A 73 -6.82 -0.49 -28.26
CA PRO A 73 -5.43 0.00 -28.21
C PRO A 73 -5.16 1.04 -27.11
N TYR A 74 -6.07 1.99 -26.92
CA TYR A 74 -5.93 3.02 -25.88
C TYR A 74 -5.93 2.44 -24.46
N ARG A 75 -6.61 1.30 -24.21
CA ARG A 75 -6.60 0.64 -22.89
C ARG A 75 -5.26 -0.01 -22.60
N ARG A 76 -4.59 -0.53 -23.64
CA ARG A 76 -3.23 -1.07 -23.53
C ARG A 76 -2.24 0.04 -23.19
N GLU A 77 -2.30 1.16 -23.91
CA GLU A 77 -1.47 2.33 -23.65
C GLU A 77 -1.64 2.86 -22.22
N ILE A 78 -2.89 2.94 -21.72
CA ILE A 78 -3.17 3.31 -20.32
C ILE A 78 -2.53 2.30 -19.36
N ALA A 79 -2.64 1.00 -19.61
CA ALA A 79 -2.08 -0.02 -18.73
C ALA A 79 -0.56 0.04 -18.68
N GLU A 80 0.09 0.20 -19.83
CA GLU A 80 1.55 0.39 -19.94
C GLU A 80 1.99 1.66 -19.20
N THR A 81 1.25 2.76 -19.34
CA THR A 81 1.53 4.02 -18.63
C THR A 81 1.43 3.85 -17.11
N ILE A 82 0.39 3.17 -16.62
CA ILE A 82 0.21 2.89 -15.19
C ILE A 82 1.35 2.00 -14.67
N GLN A 83 1.72 0.96 -15.42
CA GLN A 83 2.81 0.06 -15.05
C GLN A 83 4.15 0.80 -14.99
N GLN A 84 4.44 1.64 -15.98
CA GLN A 84 5.66 2.44 -16.02
C GLN A 84 5.73 3.40 -14.82
N TYR A 85 4.63 4.09 -14.49
CA TYR A 85 4.56 4.96 -13.32
C TYR A 85 4.97 4.24 -12.02
N PHE A 86 4.46 3.02 -11.78
CA PHE A 86 4.83 2.26 -10.59
C PHE A 86 6.25 1.68 -10.66
N ALA A 87 6.77 1.36 -11.85
CA ALA A 87 8.16 0.96 -12.02
C ALA A 87 9.12 2.10 -11.66
N ASP A 88 8.84 3.32 -12.14
CA ASP A 88 9.63 4.51 -11.85
C ASP A 88 9.58 4.89 -10.36
N LEU A 89 8.41 4.74 -9.73
CA LEU A 89 8.21 5.00 -8.30
C LEU A 89 9.04 4.06 -7.40
N VAL A 90 9.35 2.85 -7.86
CA VAL A 90 10.15 1.87 -7.12
C VAL A 90 11.66 2.05 -7.37
N ALA A 91 12.03 2.57 -8.53
CA ALA A 91 13.43 2.77 -8.92
C ALA A 91 14.10 4.00 -8.29
N GLY A 92 13.32 5.00 -7.86
CA GLY A 92 13.79 6.20 -7.15
C GLY A 92 13.84 6.03 -5.63
#